data_AF-A0A3S1CU61-F1
#
_entry.id   AF-A0A3S1CU61-F1
#
_cell.length_a   1.000
_cell.length_b   1.000
_cell.length_c   1.000
_cell.angle_alpha   90.00
_cell.angle_beta   90.00
_cell.angle_gamma   90.00
#
_symmetry.space_group_name_H-M   'P 1'
#
loop_
_entity.id
_entity.type
_entity.pdbx_description
1 polymer ?
#
loop_
_entity_poly.entity_id
_entity_poly.type
_entity_poly.pdbx_seq_one_letter_code
_entity_poly.pdbx_strand_id
1 'polypeptide(L)' 'RFVGRAVAALAADPDRSRWNGQSLSSGGLAQVYGFTDLDGSQPDAWRYVPEVQDAGKPADATGYR' A
#
# COMPACT_ATOMS: atom_id res chain seq x y z
N ARG A 1 3.74 -10.15 5.80
CA ARG A 1 5.08 -9.94 5.19
C ARG A 1 5.05 -8.91 4.03
N PHE A 2 3.90 -8.30 3.69
CA PHE A 2 3.73 -7.25 2.67
C PHE A 2 4.69 -6.06 2.77
N VAL A 3 4.85 -5.49 3.97
CA VAL A 3 5.77 -4.36 4.21
C VAL A 3 7.22 -4.70 3.82
N GLY A 4 7.66 -5.94 4.06
CA GLY A 4 9.00 -6.38 3.66
C GLY A 4 9.19 -6.38 2.14
N ARG A 5 8.14 -6.69 1.36
CA ARG A 5 8.18 -6.59 -0.11
C ARG A 5 8.26 -5.13 -0.56
N ALA A 6 7.58 -4.22 0.13
CA ALA A 6 7.68 -2.78 -0.13
C ALA A 6 9.11 -2.26 0.09
N VAL A 7 9.74 -2.66 1.20
CA VAL A 7 11.15 -2.29 1.49
C VAL A 7 12.09 -2.88 0.44
N ALA A 8 11.90 -4.14 0.05
CA ALA A 8 12.72 -4.78 -0.97
C ALA A 8 12.60 -4.08 -2.34
N ALA A 9 11.37 -3.74 -2.76
CA ALA A 9 11.12 -3.03 -4.00
C ALA A 9 11.74 -1.62 -3.99
N LEU A 10 11.55 -0.87 -2.89
CA LEU A 10 12.15 0.45 -2.72
C LEU A 10 13.69 0.41 -2.72
N ALA A 11 14.28 -0.60 -2.08
CA ALA A 11 15.74 -0.77 -2.05
C ALA A 11 16.31 -1.12 -3.44
N ALA A 12 15.58 -1.90 -4.24
CA ALA A 12 15.98 -2.32 -5.58
C ALA A 12 15.81 -1.23 -6.65
N ASP A 13 15.01 -0.20 -6.37
CA ASP A 13 14.73 0.87 -7.32
C ASP A 13 15.98 1.77 -7.55
N PRO A 14 16.45 1.91 -8.81
CA PRO A 14 17.60 2.75 -9.14
C PRO A 14 17.36 4.24 -8.88
N ASP A 15 16.11 4.70 -8.98
CA ASP A 15 15.68 6.09 -8.80
C ASP A 15 15.07 6.32 -7.41
N ARG A 16 15.37 5.47 -6.43
CA ARG A 16 14.76 5.53 -5.08
C ARG A 16 14.97 6.85 -4.34
N SER A 17 15.96 7.65 -4.74
CA SER A 17 16.22 8.98 -4.18
C SER A 17 15.04 9.94 -4.33
N ARG A 18 14.15 9.72 -5.31
CA ARG A 18 12.91 10.51 -5.48
C ARG A 18 11.97 10.43 -4.27
N TRP A 19 12.13 9.40 -3.44
CA TRP A 19 11.32 9.17 -2.24
C TRP A 19 11.92 9.79 -0.97
N ASN A 20 13.10 10.40 -1.05
CA ASN A 20 13.78 10.95 0.12
C ASN A 20 12.94 12.04 0.80
N GLY A 21 12.86 12.00 2.13
CA GLY A 21 12.10 12.97 2.92
C GLY A 21 10.59 12.74 2.95
N GLN A 22 10.10 11.64 2.36
CA GLN A 22 8.67 11.31 2.34
C GLN A 22 8.31 10.18 3.29
N SER A 23 7.10 10.26 3.85
CA SER A 23 6.45 9.12 4.53
C SER A 23 5.68 8.31 3.50
N LEU A 24 6.00 7.03 3.38
CA LEU A 24 5.42 6.15 2.34
C LEU A 24 4.49 5.11 2.94
N SER A 25 3.47 4.72 2.16
CA SER A 25 2.61 3.58 2.45
C SER A 25 3.08 2.36 1.67
N SER A 26 3.09 1.18 2.29
CA SER A 26 3.35 -0.08 1.57
C SER A 26 2.29 -0.37 0.50
N GLY A 27 1.04 0.05 0.70
CA GLY A 27 -0.02 -0.05 -0.30
C GLY A 27 0.24 0.85 -1.50
N GLY A 28 0.67 2.09 -1.26
CA GLY A 28 1.07 3.01 -2.34
C GLY A 28 2.28 2.48 -3.12
N LEU A 29 3.29 1.96 -2.43
CA LEU A 29 4.45 1.34 -3.07
C LEU A 29 4.09 0.06 -3.86
N ALA A 30 3.07 -0.69 -3.43
CA ALA A 30 2.57 -1.84 -4.18
C ALA A 30 1.98 -1.45 -5.54
N GLN A 31 1.26 -0.32 -5.60
CA GLN A 31 0.74 0.22 -6.86
C GLN A 31 1.87 0.67 -7.79
N VAL A 32 2.91 1.33 -7.25
CA VAL A 32 4.04 1.80 -8.06
C VAL A 32 4.92 0.67 -8.57
N TYR A 33 5.23 -0.32 -7.71
CA TYR A 33 6.19 -1.38 -8.03
C TYR A 33 5.54 -2.70 -8.46
N GLY A 34 4.21 -2.79 -8.46
CA GLY A 34 3.47 -3.93 -9.00
C GLY A 34 3.61 -5.23 -8.19
N PHE A 35 3.80 -5.15 -6.86
CA PHE A 35 3.81 -6.34 -6.00
C PHE A 35 2.48 -6.53 -5.27
N THR A 36 2.20 -7.76 -4.86
CA THR A 36 1.00 -8.17 -4.12
C THR A 36 1.34 -8.76 -2.75
N ASP A 37 0.36 -8.83 -1.85
CA ASP A 37 0.46 -9.64 -0.63
C ASP A 37 0.29 -11.14 -0.96
N LEU A 38 0.47 -11.99 0.04
CA LEU A 38 0.48 -13.46 -0.11
C LEU A 38 -0.83 -14.03 -0.66
N ASP A 39 -1.95 -13.33 -0.43
CA ASP A 39 -3.27 -13.69 -0.94
C ASP A 39 -3.57 -13.08 -2.33
N GLY A 40 -2.60 -12.39 -2.94
CA GLY A 40 -2.74 -11.74 -4.24
C GLY A 40 -3.32 -10.31 -4.17
N SER A 41 -3.65 -9.81 -2.97
CA SER A 41 -4.23 -8.47 -2.78
C SER A 41 -3.20 -7.33 -2.89
N GLN A 42 -3.67 -6.10 -3.04
CA GLN A 42 -2.86 -4.87 -3.00
C GLN A 42 -3.51 -3.85 -2.07
N PRO A 43 -3.35 -4.03 -0.75
CA PRO A 43 -4.21 -3.31 0.16
C PRO A 43 -3.98 -1.80 0.21
N ASP A 44 -5.08 -1.03 0.23
CA ASP A 44 -5.11 0.43 0.32
C ASP A 44 -5.89 0.93 1.55
N ALA A 45 -5.17 1.08 2.66
CA ALA A 45 -5.71 1.64 3.90
C ALA A 45 -6.16 3.11 3.75
N TRP A 46 -5.49 3.89 2.92
CA TRP A 46 -5.76 5.33 2.84
C TRP A 46 -7.01 5.64 2.02
N ARG A 47 -7.37 4.76 1.08
CA ARG A 47 -8.69 4.78 0.45
C ARG A 47 -9.79 4.31 1.39
N TYR A 48 -9.52 3.28 2.19
CA TYR A 48 -10.51 2.68 3.10
C TYR A 48 -11.06 3.67 4.14
N VAL A 49 -10.20 4.52 4.72
CA VAL A 49 -10.60 5.46 5.77
C VAL A 49 -11.72 6.42 5.32
N PRO A 50 -11.56 7.24 4.28
CA PRO A 50 -12.61 8.15 3.85
C PRO A 50 -13.82 7.43 3.22
N GLU A 51 -13.60 6.35 2.48
CA GLU A 51 -14.68 5.73 1.68
C GLU A 51 -15.57 4.76 2.48
N VAL A 52 -15.04 4.17 3.55
CA VAL A 52 -15.73 3.16 4.36
C VAL A 52 -15.89 3.64 5.79
N GLN A 53 -14.79 3.94 6.49
CA GLN A 53 -14.82 4.29 7.91
C GLN A 53 -15.54 5.63 8.15
N ASP A 54 -15.07 6.71 7.53
CA ASP A 54 -15.62 8.05 7.73
C ASP A 54 -17.04 8.16 7.18
N ALA A 55 -17.36 7.37 6.14
CA ALA A 55 -18.69 7.24 5.58
C ALA A 55 -19.66 6.40 6.44
N GLY A 56 -19.19 5.80 7.56
CA GLY A 56 -20.01 4.99 8.46
C GLY A 56 -20.56 3.71 7.81
N LYS A 57 -19.92 3.21 6.74
CA LYS A 57 -20.34 1.97 6.07
C LYS A 57 -19.91 0.76 6.89
N PRO A 58 -20.57 -0.41 6.72
CA PRO A 58 -20.13 -1.64 7.36
C PRO A 58 -18.66 -1.91 7.07
N ALA A 59 -17.90 -2.28 8.12
CA ALA A 59 -16.49 -2.62 7.97
C ALA A 59 -16.35 -3.88 7.11
N ASP A 60 -15.84 -3.71 5.90
CA ASP A 60 -15.56 -4.78 4.96
C ASP A 60 -14.15 -4.60 4.38
N ALA A 61 -13.33 -5.64 4.51
CA ALA A 61 -11.97 -5.65 4.00
C ALA A 61 -11.89 -5.74 2.46
N THR A 62 -13.00 -5.95 1.74
CA THR A 62 -13.02 -6.07 0.27
C THR A 62 -12.50 -4.80 -0.43
N GLY A 63 -12.80 -3.60 0.09
CA GLY A 63 -12.28 -2.34 -0.47
C GLY A 63 -10.85 -2.01 -0.01
N TYR A 64 -10.41 -2.67 1.05
CA TYR A 64 -9.08 -2.51 1.64
C TYR A 64 -8.06 -3.44 1.01
N ARG A 65 -8.39 -4.70 0.68
CA ARG A 65 -7.49 -5.67 0.04
C ARG A 65 -7.32 -5.34 -1.44
#